data_AF-A0A523GKJ0-F1
#
_entry.id   AF-A0A523GKJ0-F1
#
_cell.length_a   1.000
_cell.length_b   1.000
_cell.length_c   1.000
_cell.angle_alpha   90.00
_cell.angle_beta   90.00
_cell.angle_gamma   90.00
#
_symmetry.space_group_name_H-M   'P 1'
#
loop_
_entity.id
_entity.type
_entity.pdbx_description
1 polymer ?
#
loop_
_entity_poly.entity_id
_entity_poly.type
_entity_poly.pdbx_seq_one_letter_code
_entity_poly.pdbx_strand_id
1 'polypeptide(L)'
;MIEFLSPVSKKIIAHREILSQGVLGKEIAIHTKKGSLPNLKGVQFALFGVKENRNDVNYMGADVCFDELRKALYALYPGNWPQKVVDLGDIEKGETVEDSYFAFRAVSEALLKKGIIPIVFGGSQDLLFPMYRSYDGMGKMVNLVNVDHRFDLGDAEHPISN
;
A
#
# COMPACT_ATOMS: atom_id res chain seq x y z
N MET A 1 -0.70 1.86 -13.72
CA MET A 1 0.02 2.03 -12.43
C MET A 1 -0.05 3.47 -11.94
N ILE A 2 0.60 4.43 -12.60
CA ILE A 2 0.61 5.83 -12.15
C ILE A 2 -0.79 6.47 -12.06
N GLU A 3 -1.69 6.10 -12.97
CA GLU A 3 -3.06 6.63 -13.03
C GLU A 3 -3.92 6.25 -11.81
N PHE A 4 -3.54 5.21 -11.09
CA PHE A 4 -4.25 4.70 -9.91
C PHE A 4 -3.73 5.28 -8.59
N LEU A 5 -2.64 6.06 -8.64
CA LEU A 5 -1.96 6.55 -7.44
C LEU A 5 -2.18 8.05 -7.28
N SER A 6 -2.65 8.44 -6.10
CA SER A 6 -2.61 9.82 -5.61
C SER A 6 -1.28 10.06 -4.90
N PRO A 7 -0.68 11.26 -5.02
CA PRO A 7 0.55 11.58 -4.31
C PRO A 7 0.33 11.63 -2.79
N VAL A 8 1.41 11.42 -2.04
CA VAL A 8 1.41 11.59 -0.57
C VAL A 8 0.91 13.00 -0.22
N SER A 9 0.11 13.11 0.85
CA SER A 9 -0.54 14.35 1.20
C SER A 9 0.48 15.48 1.47
N LYS A 10 0.11 16.72 1.10
CA LYS A 10 0.96 17.89 1.32
C LYS A 10 1.31 18.09 2.80
N LYS A 11 0.42 17.66 3.71
CA LYS A 11 0.64 17.71 5.16
C LYS A 11 1.82 16.84 5.56
N ILE A 12 1.91 15.63 5.03
CA ILE A 12 3.01 14.69 5.29
C ILE A 12 4.31 15.16 4.64
N ILE A 13 4.25 15.70 3.43
CA ILE A 13 5.42 16.29 2.78
C ILE A 13 5.97 17.46 3.62
N ALA A 14 5.10 18.35 4.12
CA ALA A 14 5.51 19.45 4.98
C ALA A 14 6.07 18.96 6.34
N HIS A 15 5.42 17.96 6.95
CA HIS A 15 5.90 17.35 8.20
C HIS A 15 7.28 16.70 8.03
N ARG A 16 7.53 16.02 6.90
CA ARG A 16 8.85 15.49 6.58
C ARG A 16 9.93 16.57 6.58
N GLU A 17 9.62 17.80 6.20
CA GLU A 17 10.63 18.86 6.13
C GLU A 17 11.22 19.24 7.49
N ILE A 18 10.41 19.17 8.55
CA ILE A 18 10.83 19.50 9.92
C ILE A 18 11.47 18.32 10.68
N LEU A 19 11.49 17.11 10.11
CA LEU A 19 12.15 15.96 10.71
C LEU A 19 13.69 16.08 10.63
N SER A 20 14.38 15.42 11.56
CA SER A 20 15.84 15.31 11.59
C SER A 20 16.38 14.70 10.28
N GLN A 21 17.59 15.09 9.85
CA GLN A 21 18.13 14.67 8.54
C GLN A 21 18.35 13.15 8.39
N GLY A 22 18.60 12.43 9.49
CA GLY A 22 18.92 10.99 9.46
C GLY A 22 17.72 10.06 9.54
N VAL A 23 16.48 10.56 9.47
CA VAL A 23 15.30 9.69 9.53
C VAL A 23 14.96 9.11 8.16
N LEU A 24 14.28 7.97 8.15
CA LEU A 24 13.86 7.22 6.97
C LEU A 24 13.11 8.11 5.98
N GLY A 25 12.21 8.98 6.46
CA GLY A 25 11.46 9.89 5.62
C GLY A 25 12.33 10.79 4.75
N LYS A 26 13.54 11.16 5.19
CA LYS A 26 14.49 11.97 4.42
C LYS A 26 15.23 11.18 3.35
N GLU A 27 15.42 9.88 3.55
CA GLU A 27 16.19 9.00 2.66
C GLU A 27 15.34 8.36 1.55
N ILE A 28 14.04 8.16 1.78
CA ILE A 28 13.17 7.53 0.79
C ILE A 28 12.70 8.52 -0.28
N ALA A 29 12.49 8.02 -1.50
CA ALA A 29 11.86 8.78 -2.56
C ALA A 29 10.33 8.79 -2.37
N ILE A 30 9.67 9.91 -2.66
CA ILE A 30 8.24 10.10 -2.38
C ILE A 30 7.50 10.64 -3.61
N HIS A 31 6.36 10.04 -3.94
CA HIS A 31 5.44 10.54 -4.94
C HIS A 31 4.74 11.82 -4.42
N THR A 32 5.17 12.97 -4.92
CA THR A 32 4.72 14.29 -4.45
C THR A 32 3.74 15.01 -5.39
N LYS A 33 3.63 14.57 -6.64
CA LYS A 33 2.84 15.25 -7.68
C LYS A 33 2.11 14.24 -8.55
N LYS A 34 0.80 14.45 -8.72
CA LYS A 34 -0.03 13.62 -9.63
C LYS A 34 0.56 13.64 -11.05
N GLY A 35 0.61 12.46 -11.67
CA GLY A 35 1.12 12.29 -13.03
C GLY A 35 2.64 12.13 -13.14
N SER A 36 3.39 12.19 -12.03
CA SER A 36 4.80 11.79 -12.02
C SER A 36 5.18 10.93 -10.82
N LEU A 37 5.73 9.75 -11.08
CA LEU A 37 6.28 8.88 -10.03
C LEU A 37 7.78 9.13 -9.86
N PRO A 38 8.33 8.88 -8.66
CA PRO A 38 9.77 8.81 -8.46
C PRO A 38 10.42 7.75 -9.34
N ASN A 39 11.73 7.87 -9.55
CA ASN A 39 12.49 6.87 -10.30
C ASN A 39 12.50 5.54 -9.54
N LEU A 40 11.97 4.49 -10.18
CA LEU A 40 11.89 3.15 -9.61
C LEU A 40 13.14 2.28 -9.86
N LYS A 41 14.16 2.81 -10.55
CA LYS A 41 15.38 2.05 -10.86
C LYS A 41 16.15 1.68 -9.60
N GLY A 42 16.29 0.38 -9.35
CA GLY A 42 17.00 -0.16 -8.18
C GLY A 42 16.24 0.00 -6.86
N VAL A 43 14.96 0.33 -6.90
CA VAL A 43 14.05 0.27 -5.75
C VAL A 43 13.80 -1.19 -5.42
N GLN A 44 13.87 -1.56 -4.14
CA GLN A 44 13.57 -2.91 -3.66
C GLN A 44 12.18 -2.99 -3.03
N PHE A 45 11.75 -1.92 -2.35
CA PHE A 45 10.47 -1.86 -1.65
C PHE A 45 9.67 -0.64 -2.07
N ALA A 46 8.37 -0.82 -2.29
CA ALA A 46 7.45 0.27 -2.57
C ALA A 46 6.31 0.28 -1.55
N LEU A 47 6.21 1.39 -0.81
CA LEU A 47 5.10 1.68 0.09
C LEU A 47 3.94 2.27 -0.72
N PHE A 48 2.71 1.85 -0.44
CA PHE A 48 1.53 2.60 -0.84
C PHE A 48 0.33 2.25 0.04
N GLY A 49 -0.58 3.20 0.22
CA GLY A 49 -1.84 2.97 0.92
C GLY A 49 -2.96 2.55 -0.04
N VAL A 50 -3.94 1.81 0.46
CA VAL A 50 -5.20 1.52 -0.24
C VAL A 50 -6.33 1.94 0.68
N LYS A 51 -7.01 3.03 0.34
CA LYS A 51 -8.05 3.63 1.20
C LYS A 51 -9.41 2.95 1.06
N GLU A 52 -9.42 1.64 0.85
CA GLU A 52 -10.64 0.86 0.75
C GLU A 52 -10.92 0.14 2.07
N ASN A 53 -12.16 0.25 2.54
CA ASN A 53 -12.63 -0.36 3.79
C ASN A 53 -14.15 -0.63 3.79
N ARG A 54 -14.82 -0.53 2.63
CA ARG A 54 -16.27 -0.70 2.54
C ARG A 54 -16.75 -2.13 2.84
N ASN A 55 -15.88 -3.12 2.71
CA ASN A 55 -16.15 -4.53 3.02
C ASN A 55 -15.68 -4.94 4.44
N ASP A 56 -15.33 -3.98 5.30
CA ASP A 56 -15.14 -4.25 6.73
C ASP A 56 -16.48 -4.60 7.39
N VAL A 57 -16.51 -5.66 8.22
CA VAL A 57 -17.66 -6.08 9.04
C VAL A 57 -18.31 -4.92 9.77
N ASN A 58 -17.45 -4.05 10.33
CA ASN A 58 -17.87 -2.95 11.19
C ASN A 58 -17.79 -1.62 10.44
N TYR A 59 -17.96 -1.64 9.11
CA TYR A 59 -17.92 -0.41 8.33
C TYR A 59 -19.07 0.53 8.73
N MET A 60 -18.71 1.60 9.44
CA MET A 60 -19.62 2.66 9.86
C MET A 60 -19.45 3.94 9.03
N GLY A 61 -18.90 3.85 7.82
CA GLY A 61 -18.65 5.02 6.96
C GLY A 61 -17.34 5.75 7.23
N ALA A 62 -16.42 5.16 7.99
CA ALA A 62 -15.13 5.78 8.29
C ALA A 62 -14.23 5.87 7.04
N ASP A 63 -13.53 6.99 6.88
CA ASP A 63 -12.50 7.14 5.86
C ASP A 63 -11.14 6.69 6.37
N VAL A 64 -10.39 6.03 5.49
CA VAL A 64 -9.04 5.56 5.78
C VAL A 64 -8.05 6.67 5.46
N CYS A 65 -7.19 6.98 6.43
CA CYS A 65 -6.13 7.96 6.27
C CYS A 65 -4.83 7.43 6.84
N PHE A 66 -3.79 7.38 6.00
CA PHE A 66 -2.48 6.86 6.38
C PHE A 66 -1.49 7.97 6.80
N ASP A 67 -1.97 9.21 6.97
CA ASP A 67 -1.12 10.35 7.33
C ASP A 67 -0.38 10.10 8.66
N GLU A 68 -1.08 9.73 9.73
CA GLU A 68 -0.43 9.49 11.03
C GLU A 68 0.54 8.30 11.00
N LEU A 69 0.18 7.23 10.28
CA LEU A 69 1.09 6.10 10.04
C LEU A 69 2.36 6.57 9.33
N ARG A 70 2.24 7.37 8.27
CA ARG A 70 3.38 7.94 7.56
C ARG A 70 4.21 8.87 8.42
N LYS A 71 3.60 9.70 9.28
CA LYS A 71 4.36 10.55 10.22
C LYS A 71 5.24 9.70 11.13
N ALA A 72 4.67 8.65 11.73
CA ALA A 72 5.39 7.74 12.59
C ALA A 72 6.51 7.00 11.83
N LEU A 73 6.18 6.42 10.67
CA LEU A 73 7.12 5.70 9.82
C LEU A 73 8.29 6.57 9.36
N TYR A 74 8.00 7.80 8.92
CA TYR A 74 9.01 8.72 8.41
C TYR A 74 9.96 9.21 9.49
N ALA A 75 9.53 9.23 10.75
CA ALA A 75 10.34 9.63 11.90
C ALA A 75 11.29 8.53 12.40
N LEU A 76 11.12 7.28 11.95
CA LEU A 76 12.04 6.19 12.29
C LEU A 76 13.43 6.45 11.69
N TYR A 77 14.47 5.96 12.37
CA TYR A 77 15.80 5.89 11.78
C TYR A 77 15.94 4.63 10.92
N PRO A 78 16.55 4.72 9.74
CA PRO A 78 16.82 3.57 8.89
C PRO A 78 17.83 2.64 9.58
N GLY A 79 17.71 1.34 9.33
CA GLY A 79 18.73 0.35 9.73
C GLY A 79 19.90 0.28 8.75
N ASN A 80 20.82 -0.65 8.99
CA ASN A 80 22.04 -0.85 8.17
C ASN A 80 21.78 -1.59 6.84
N TRP A 81 20.62 -1.38 6.21
CA TRP A 81 20.22 -2.10 5.01
C TRP A 81 20.38 -1.22 3.75
N PRO A 82 21.05 -1.70 2.69
CA PRO A 82 21.32 -0.89 1.50
C PRO A 82 20.10 -0.66 0.57
N GLN A 83 18.94 -1.22 0.91
CA GLN A 83 17.78 -1.31 0.05
C GLN A 83 17.09 0.05 -0.09
N LYS A 84 16.80 0.42 -1.34
CA LYS A 84 16.04 1.64 -1.65
C LYS A 84 14.54 1.39 -1.48
N VAL A 85 13.90 2.32 -0.77
CA VAL A 85 12.47 2.35 -0.53
C VAL A 85 11.86 3.58 -1.22
N VAL A 86 10.66 3.43 -1.76
CA VAL A 86 9.86 4.52 -2.31
C VAL A 86 8.47 4.52 -1.69
N ASP A 87 7.90 5.69 -1.40
CA ASP A 87 6.47 5.84 -1.11
C ASP A 87 5.74 6.36 -2.35
N LEU A 88 4.82 5.57 -2.86
CA LEU A 88 4.05 5.85 -4.08
C LEU A 88 2.73 6.58 -3.80
N GLY A 89 2.43 6.90 -2.55
CA GLY A 89 1.19 7.53 -2.14
C GLY A 89 0.05 6.53 -1.95
N ASP A 90 -1.16 6.88 -2.36
CA ASP A 90 -2.36 6.12 -2.03
C ASP A 90 -3.17 5.73 -3.28
N ILE A 91 -3.89 4.62 -3.18
CA ILE A 91 -5.03 4.31 -4.04
C ILE A 91 -6.27 4.83 -3.32
N GLU A 92 -6.99 5.74 -3.97
CA GLU A 92 -8.26 6.25 -3.48
C GLU A 92 -9.39 5.23 -3.69
N LYS A 93 -10.49 5.37 -2.94
CA LYS A 93 -11.70 4.56 -3.17
C LYS A 93 -12.18 4.74 -4.61
N GLY A 94 -12.38 3.63 -5.32
CA GLY A 94 -13.08 3.62 -6.60
C GLY A 94 -14.58 3.82 -6.43
N GLU A 95 -15.31 3.97 -7.53
CA GLU A 95 -16.78 4.05 -7.51
C GLU A 95 -17.37 2.79 -6.85
N THR A 96 -16.85 1.62 -7.22
CA THR A 96 -17.14 0.33 -6.60
C THR A 96 -15.93 -0.23 -5.85
N VAL A 97 -16.14 -1.23 -4.98
CA VAL A 97 -15.04 -1.92 -4.28
C VAL A 97 -14.17 -2.68 -5.27
N GLU A 98 -14.81 -3.25 -6.30
CA GLU A 98 -14.15 -3.95 -7.40
C GLU A 98 -13.20 -3.03 -8.17
N ASP A 99 -13.55 -1.74 -8.33
CA ASP A 99 -12.65 -0.75 -8.93
C ASP A 99 -11.40 -0.51 -8.08
N SER A 100 -11.57 -0.40 -6.75
CA SER A 100 -10.44 -0.30 -5.81
C SER A 100 -9.55 -1.55 -5.88
N TYR A 101 -10.14 -2.75 -5.93
CA TYR A 101 -9.42 -4.01 -6.03
C TYR A 101 -8.66 -4.12 -7.36
N PHE A 102 -9.28 -3.71 -8.46
CA PHE A 102 -8.63 -3.68 -9.76
C PHE A 102 -7.40 -2.76 -9.75
N ALA A 103 -7.55 -1.54 -9.23
CA ALA A 103 -6.46 -0.59 -9.10
C ALA A 103 -5.32 -1.15 -8.23
N PHE A 104 -5.64 -1.74 -7.08
CA PHE A 104 -4.67 -2.35 -6.19
C PHE A 104 -3.93 -3.52 -6.85
N ARG A 105 -4.65 -4.45 -7.47
CA ARG A 105 -4.04 -5.57 -8.20
C ARG A 105 -3.11 -5.06 -9.30
N ALA A 106 -3.57 -4.09 -10.10
CA ALA A 106 -2.80 -3.54 -11.22
C ALA A 106 -1.51 -2.83 -10.76
N VAL A 107 -1.54 -2.11 -9.64
CA VAL A 107 -0.34 -1.49 -9.05
C VAL A 107 0.62 -2.57 -8.53
N SER A 108 0.12 -3.52 -7.76
CA SER A 108 0.93 -4.61 -7.18
C SER A 108 1.58 -5.47 -8.25
N GLU A 109 0.83 -5.91 -9.27
CA GLU A 109 1.37 -6.66 -10.41
C GLU A 109 2.49 -5.90 -11.13
N ALA A 110 2.33 -4.59 -11.32
CA ALA A 110 3.32 -3.78 -12.00
C ALA A 110 4.62 -3.65 -11.20
N LEU A 111 4.54 -3.59 -9.87
CA LEU A 111 5.70 -3.58 -8.97
C LEU A 111 6.38 -4.95 -8.94
N LEU A 112 5.60 -6.01 -8.77
CA LEU A 112 6.05 -7.39 -8.73
C LEU A 112 6.75 -7.79 -10.04
N LYS A 113 6.21 -7.42 -11.21
CA LYS A 113 6.88 -7.62 -12.53
C LYS A 113 8.21 -6.88 -12.65
N LYS A 114 8.42 -5.81 -11.88
CA LYS A 114 9.69 -5.07 -11.80
C LYS A 114 10.64 -5.62 -10.73
N GLY A 115 10.25 -6.68 -10.00
CA GLY A 115 11.01 -7.21 -8.86
C GLY A 115 10.96 -6.33 -7.62
N ILE A 116 10.03 -5.37 -7.56
CA ILE A 116 9.82 -4.48 -6.42
C ILE A 116 8.80 -5.12 -5.49
N ILE A 117 9.13 -5.23 -4.21
CA ILE A 117 8.27 -5.82 -3.20
C ILE A 117 7.30 -4.74 -2.70
N PRO A 118 5.98 -4.89 -2.91
CA PRO A 118 5.00 -3.96 -2.37
C PRO A 118 4.84 -4.13 -0.85
N ILE A 119 4.79 -3.01 -0.13
CA ILE A 119 4.43 -2.92 1.28
C ILE A 119 3.18 -2.05 1.33
N VAL A 120 2.07 -2.63 1.75
CA VAL A 120 0.75 -2.03 1.57
C VAL A 120 0.20 -1.59 2.91
N PHE A 121 -0.26 -0.35 3.00
CA PHE A 121 -1.10 0.10 4.11
C PHE A 121 -2.56 -0.15 3.71
N GLY A 122 -3.18 -1.15 4.31
CA GLY A 122 -4.57 -1.51 4.03
C GLY A 122 -5.57 -0.77 4.92
N GLY A 123 -6.82 -0.65 4.45
CA GLY A 123 -7.95 -0.25 5.28
C GLY A 123 -8.60 -1.46 5.95
N SER A 124 -9.16 -2.36 5.15
CA SER A 124 -9.80 -3.60 5.60
C SER A 124 -9.03 -4.85 5.14
N GLN A 125 -9.32 -5.99 5.79
CA GLN A 125 -8.56 -7.23 5.61
C GLN A 125 -8.84 -7.94 4.27
N ASP A 126 -9.97 -7.64 3.61
CA ASP A 126 -10.38 -8.20 2.33
C ASP A 126 -9.42 -7.81 1.21
N LEU A 127 -8.64 -6.74 1.41
CA LEU A 127 -7.54 -6.33 0.56
C LEU A 127 -6.46 -7.43 0.41
N LEU A 128 -6.40 -8.41 1.32
CA LEU A 128 -5.55 -9.57 1.13
C LEU A 128 -5.87 -10.33 -0.17
N PHE A 129 -7.14 -10.35 -0.60
CA PHE A 129 -7.57 -11.01 -1.82
C PHE A 129 -6.96 -10.39 -3.10
N PRO A 130 -7.16 -9.10 -3.43
CA PRO A 130 -6.52 -8.48 -4.59
C PRO A 130 -4.98 -8.50 -4.51
N MET A 131 -4.41 -8.46 -3.30
CA MET A 131 -2.97 -8.64 -3.11
C MET A 131 -2.51 -10.04 -3.54
N TYR A 132 -3.20 -11.10 -3.09
CA TYR A 132 -2.93 -12.48 -3.50
C TYR A 132 -3.08 -12.67 -5.02
N ARG A 133 -4.18 -12.16 -5.60
CA ARG A 133 -4.45 -12.22 -7.05
C ARG A 133 -3.39 -11.50 -7.88
N SER A 134 -2.65 -10.54 -7.32
CA SER A 134 -1.54 -9.88 -8.04
C SER A 134 -0.37 -10.82 -8.37
N TYR A 135 -0.32 -12.00 -7.75
CA TYR A 135 0.69 -13.02 -8.04
C TYR A 135 0.28 -14.01 -9.14
N ASP A 136 -0.98 -14.00 -9.60
CA ASP A 136 -1.51 -14.96 -10.58
C ASP A 136 -0.60 -15.10 -11.81
N GLY A 137 -0.14 -13.95 -12.35
CA GLY A 137 0.70 -13.90 -13.55
C GLY A 137 2.16 -14.27 -13.34
N MET A 138 2.59 -14.56 -12.10
CA MET A 138 3.98 -14.89 -11.79
C MET A 138 4.29 -16.39 -11.93
N GLY A 139 3.25 -17.25 -12.00
CA GLY A 139 3.40 -18.69 -12.23
C GLY A 139 4.16 -19.43 -11.13
N LYS A 140 4.22 -18.87 -9.92
CA LYS A 140 4.89 -19.47 -8.75
C LYS A 140 3.85 -19.79 -7.68
N MET A 141 4.08 -20.87 -6.95
CA MET A 141 3.34 -21.16 -5.73
C MET A 141 3.58 -20.04 -4.72
N VAL A 142 2.50 -19.50 -4.18
CA VAL A 142 2.54 -18.48 -3.13
C VAL A 142 2.15 -19.13 -1.82
N ASN A 143 3.00 -18.98 -0.81
CA ASN A 143 2.66 -19.32 0.56
C ASN A 143 2.14 -18.06 1.25
N LEU A 144 1.00 -18.17 1.94
CA LEU A 144 0.39 -17.09 2.67
C LEU A 144 0.59 -17.31 4.18
N VAL A 145 1.07 -16.28 4.86
CA VAL A 145 1.13 -16.22 6.32
C VAL A 145 0.25 -15.05 6.76
N ASN A 146 -0.75 -15.34 7.58
CA ASN A 146 -1.61 -14.34 8.20
C ASN A 146 -1.33 -14.30 9.71
N VAL A 147 -1.31 -13.11 10.29
CA VAL A 147 -1.18 -12.91 11.74
C VAL A 147 -2.42 -12.15 12.18
N ASP A 148 -3.35 -12.87 12.78
CA ASP A 148 -4.63 -12.32 13.22
C ASP A 148 -5.11 -13.01 14.50
N HIS A 149 -5.97 -12.31 15.26
CA HIS A 149 -6.63 -12.82 16.44
C HIS A 149 -7.77 -13.80 16.13
N ARG A 150 -8.27 -13.81 14.89
CA ARG A 150 -9.34 -14.70 14.41
C ARG A 150 -9.02 -15.27 13.04
N PHE A 151 -9.70 -16.35 12.67
CA PHE A 151 -9.58 -16.92 11.33
C PHE A 151 -10.67 -16.33 10.43
N ASP A 152 -10.28 -15.46 9.50
CA ASP A 152 -11.17 -14.92 8.47
C ASP A 152 -11.25 -15.88 7.27
N LEU A 153 -11.77 -17.08 7.53
CA LEU A 153 -11.91 -18.15 6.52
C LEU A 153 -13.24 -18.09 5.76
N GLY A 154 -14.15 -17.20 6.16
CA GLY A 154 -15.51 -17.11 5.61
C GLY A 154 -16.27 -18.44 5.69
N ASP A 155 -17.42 -18.48 5.04
CA ASP A 155 -18.10 -19.72 4.69
C ASP A 155 -17.98 -19.88 3.17
N ALA A 156 -17.50 -21.04 2.70
CA ALA A 156 -17.31 -21.31 1.28
C ALA A 156 -18.62 -21.29 0.47
N GLU A 157 -19.77 -21.42 1.14
CA GLU A 157 -21.09 -21.33 0.51
C GLU A 157 -21.64 -19.89 0.43
N HIS A 158 -20.97 -18.92 1.06
CA HIS A 158 -21.37 -17.52 1.10
C HIS A 158 -20.37 -16.63 0.34
N PRO A 159 -20.79 -15.44 -0.14
CA PRO A 159 -19.85 -14.45 -0.68
C PRO A 159 -18.75 -14.16 0.34
N ILE A 160 -17.52 -14.00 -0.12
CA ILE A 160 -16.39 -13.66 0.75
C ILE A 160 -16.68 -12.30 1.41
N SER A 161 -17.01 -12.32 2.69
CA SER A 161 -17.02 -11.16 3.58
C SER A 161 -16.02 -11.42 4.70
N ASN A 162 -15.35 -10.36 5.19
CA ASN A 162 -14.72 -10.43 6.51
C ASN A 162 -15.77 -10.43 7.61
#